data_AF-A0A432W567-F1
#
_entry.id   AF-A0A432W567-F1
#
_cell.length_a   1.000
_cell.length_b   1.000
_cell.length_c   1.000
_cell.angle_alpha   90.00
_cell.angle_beta   90.00
_cell.angle_gamma   90.00
#
_symmetry.space_group_name_H-M   'P 1'
#
loop_
_entity.id
_entity.type
_entity.pdbx_description
1 polymer ?
#
loop_
_entity_poly.entity_id
_entity_poly.type
_entity_poly.pdbx_seq_one_letter_code
_entity_poly.pdbx_strand_id
1 'polypeptide(L)'
;MRGLFISSIAVLVLLSGCALRGSYQESVVSAEQRLAEAYAVPATTPARQHVVREQGYFVPPLIMPQYEGPAWYTESTDFIFDNYPLQEALREMLYPLSISVRLLDDIDPDIPVSLAFQGLVGDAITQLGLVTGFYFSATDHVLTLRQFEVAEFDVAFLAGSTNFFLGDDERRLNQTSAMSGHQLMPSGLSDDSAQYLNFTSESLSVWNDLEAALQLLLSAHGHIALNQSSTSILVRDYPQHVQQIREYLIQQNRRLTRQVAVDVQVIDIAFDDQEQAGIDWELVYQSASHSGIVNFSSGLVSSLTNRGSQIGIERSSGRLAGSQILINALSQQGVVEVSSHPRLVSLNNQISKIVLEDNATYLASAGSSSTPNVGSSDLLIPGVVTTGFELYLLPKIASAQVLMQLSTSLSDLKGIEQVTSGDKTIQTPHTNRKKFFMKAMVADGETLLISGLKSTRQQWQQQKTLGSWLFGGHRQQVRQRSETLLLLTPRILETGVVL
;
A
#
# COMPACT_ATOMS: atom_id res chain seq x y z
N MET A 1 91.05 10.12 9.89
CA MET A 1 90.75 8.67 9.92
C MET A 1 89.62 8.44 10.89
N ARG A 2 88.58 7.71 10.43
CA ARG A 2 87.69 6.77 11.16
C ARG A 2 86.99 7.31 12.42
N GLY A 3 85.67 7.29 12.57
CA GLY A 3 84.63 6.49 11.90
C GLY A 3 83.73 5.86 12.97
N LEU A 4 82.41 5.94 12.75
CA LEU A 4 81.31 5.08 13.26
C LEU A 4 81.25 4.73 14.76
N PHE A 5 80.11 5.05 15.38
CA PHE A 5 79.15 4.09 15.99
C PHE A 5 78.26 4.84 17.00
N ILE A 6 77.20 5.50 16.50
CA ILE A 6 76.02 5.82 17.32
C ILE A 6 74.88 5.01 16.71
N SER A 7 74.79 3.76 17.16
CA SER A 7 73.70 2.82 16.87
C SER A 7 73.20 2.30 18.21
N SER A 8 72.26 3.03 18.80
CA SER A 8 71.38 2.58 19.88
C SER A 8 70.42 3.72 20.18
N ILE A 9 69.18 3.59 19.69
CA ILE A 9 67.90 4.21 20.08
C ILE A 9 67.03 4.15 18.82
N ALA A 10 66.60 2.95 18.45
CA ALA A 10 65.65 2.73 17.36
C ALA A 10 64.93 1.38 17.50
N VAL A 11 64.45 1.04 18.70
CA VAL A 11 63.51 -0.08 18.90
C VAL A 11 62.64 0.27 20.10
N LEU A 12 61.46 0.89 19.89
CA LEU A 12 60.21 0.73 20.68
C LEU A 12 59.12 1.75 20.28
N VAL A 13 58.64 1.74 19.03
CA VAL A 13 57.34 2.37 18.66
C VAL A 13 56.63 1.51 17.61
N LEU A 14 56.13 0.33 18.01
CA LEU A 14 55.37 -0.57 17.12
C LEU A 14 54.16 -1.24 17.79
N LEU A 15 53.53 -0.60 18.78
CA LEU A 15 52.30 -1.11 19.41
C LEU A 15 51.26 0.00 19.63
N SER A 16 50.71 0.51 18.53
CA SER A 16 49.46 1.29 18.56
C SER A 16 48.84 1.29 17.17
N GLY A 17 48.28 0.15 16.76
CA GLY A 17 47.72 -0.03 15.43
C GLY A 17 46.69 -1.14 15.37
N CYS A 18 45.73 -1.17 16.31
CA CYS A 18 44.55 -2.03 16.27
C CYS A 18 43.42 -1.36 17.09
N ALA A 19 42.77 -0.33 16.53
CA ALA A 19 41.59 0.28 17.14
C ALA A 19 40.53 0.74 16.11
N LEU A 20 40.55 0.19 14.89
CA LEU A 20 39.58 0.54 13.83
C LEU A 20 38.71 -0.64 13.33
N ARG A 21 38.78 -1.81 13.99
CA ARG A 21 37.94 -2.99 13.64
C ARG A 21 36.65 -3.13 14.44
N GLY A 22 36.34 -2.20 15.35
CA GLY A 22 35.21 -2.30 16.27
C GLY A 22 33.82 -2.09 15.66
N SER A 23 33.68 -1.29 14.61
CA SER A 23 32.35 -0.86 14.12
C SER A 23 31.69 -1.83 13.14
N TYR A 24 32.46 -2.60 12.36
CA TYR A 24 31.90 -3.53 11.38
C TYR A 24 31.30 -4.78 12.02
N GLN A 25 32.02 -5.36 12.98
CA GLN A 25 31.57 -6.61 13.60
C GLN A 25 30.33 -6.38 14.47
N GLU A 26 30.21 -5.19 15.08
CA GLU A 26 29.06 -4.76 15.88
C GLU A 26 27.84 -4.45 15.01
N SER A 27 28.02 -3.88 13.81
CA SER A 27 26.93 -3.64 12.86
C SER A 27 26.39 -4.93 12.24
N VAL A 28 27.24 -5.92 11.98
CA VAL A 28 26.83 -7.25 11.48
C VAL A 28 25.98 -7.99 12.52
N VAL A 29 26.45 -8.08 13.77
CA VAL A 29 25.72 -8.78 14.84
C VAL A 29 24.37 -8.12 15.14
N SER A 30 24.33 -6.78 15.16
CA SER A 30 23.06 -6.06 15.38
C SER A 30 22.10 -6.13 14.18
N ALA A 31 22.60 -6.29 12.96
CA ALA A 31 21.77 -6.56 11.78
C ALA A 31 21.18 -7.97 11.85
N GLU A 32 21.99 -9.00 12.14
CA GLU A 32 21.54 -10.39 12.30
C GLU A 32 20.49 -10.54 13.41
N GLN A 33 20.67 -9.85 14.54
CA GLN A 33 19.69 -9.86 15.64
C GLN A 33 18.37 -9.21 15.27
N ARG A 34 18.40 -8.02 14.63
CA ARG A 34 17.18 -7.35 14.15
C ARG A 34 16.44 -8.16 13.10
N LEU A 35 17.19 -8.86 12.24
CA LEU A 35 16.66 -9.78 11.25
C LEU A 35 15.95 -10.96 11.93
N ALA A 36 16.59 -11.59 12.92
CA ALA A 36 16.00 -12.67 13.71
C ALA A 36 14.75 -12.23 14.48
N GLU A 37 14.73 -11.02 15.03
CA GLU A 37 13.57 -10.44 15.71
C GLU A 37 12.43 -10.09 14.74
N ALA A 38 12.73 -9.52 13.57
CA ALA A 38 11.73 -9.27 12.52
C ALA A 38 11.11 -10.58 11.99
N TYR A 39 11.86 -11.69 12.01
CA TYR A 39 11.38 -13.02 11.63
C TYR A 39 10.75 -13.82 12.77
N ALA A 40 10.89 -13.38 14.03
CA ALA A 40 10.20 -13.94 15.17
C ALA A 40 8.72 -13.52 15.17
N VAL A 41 8.00 -13.84 14.08
CA VAL A 41 6.55 -13.95 14.16
C VAL A 41 6.29 -15.09 15.14
N PRO A 42 5.64 -14.87 16.31
CA PRO A 42 5.22 -15.98 17.12
C PRO A 42 4.35 -16.84 16.22
N ALA A 43 4.75 -18.09 16.02
CA ALA A 43 3.91 -19.09 15.40
C ALA A 43 2.73 -19.32 16.34
N THR A 44 1.78 -18.39 16.37
CA THR A 44 0.39 -18.71 16.65
C THR A 44 -0.01 -19.61 15.49
N THR A 45 0.38 -20.88 15.62
CA THR A 45 -0.29 -21.97 14.93
C THR A 45 -1.75 -21.72 15.29
N PRO A 46 -2.61 -21.30 14.34
CA PRO A 46 -4.03 -21.22 14.65
C PRO A 46 -4.36 -22.59 15.20
N ALA A 47 -4.83 -22.66 16.44
CA ALA A 47 -5.18 -23.91 17.09
C ALA A 47 -5.97 -24.68 16.05
N ARG A 48 -5.37 -25.76 15.51
CA ARG A 48 -5.96 -26.49 14.39
C ARG A 48 -7.36 -26.81 14.86
N GLN A 49 -8.36 -26.19 14.21
CA GLN A 49 -9.75 -26.47 14.50
C GLN A 49 -9.85 -27.99 14.49
N HIS A 50 -10.33 -28.57 15.58
CA HIS A 50 -10.38 -30.01 15.74
C HIS A 50 -11.05 -30.58 14.49
N VAL A 51 -10.25 -31.19 13.60
CA VAL A 51 -10.79 -31.89 12.44
C VAL A 51 -11.35 -33.18 13.01
N VAL A 52 -12.63 -33.14 13.36
CA VAL A 52 -13.40 -34.34 13.67
C VAL A 52 -13.48 -35.13 12.36
N ARG A 53 -12.69 -36.20 12.25
CA ARG A 53 -12.86 -37.19 11.19
C ARG A 53 -14.07 -38.03 11.53
N GLU A 54 -15.23 -37.58 11.10
CA GLU A 54 -16.44 -38.40 11.11
C GLU A 54 -16.32 -39.44 9.97
N GLN A 55 -16.53 -40.72 10.27
CA GLN A 55 -16.48 -41.80 9.26
C GLN A 55 -17.75 -41.87 8.39
N GLY A 56 -18.41 -40.73 8.18
CA GLY A 56 -19.49 -40.59 7.22
C GLY A 56 -18.96 -40.09 5.88
N TYR A 57 -19.61 -40.43 4.79
CA TYR A 57 -19.41 -39.70 3.53
C TYR A 57 -19.71 -38.23 3.81
N PHE A 58 -18.73 -37.35 3.57
CA PHE A 58 -18.94 -35.90 3.59
C PHE A 58 -19.91 -35.57 2.44
N VAL A 59 -21.19 -35.47 2.78
CA VAL A 59 -22.17 -34.83 1.92
C VAL A 59 -22.14 -33.37 2.33
N PRO A 60 -21.68 -32.45 1.45
CA PRO A 60 -21.84 -31.02 1.70
C PRO A 60 -23.31 -30.79 2.08
N PRO A 61 -23.62 -29.96 3.09
CA PRO A 61 -25.01 -29.60 3.34
C PRO A 61 -25.59 -29.15 2.00
N LEU A 62 -26.69 -29.80 1.57
CA LEU A 62 -27.40 -29.36 0.38
C LEU A 62 -27.75 -27.90 0.64
N ILE A 63 -27.09 -26.99 -0.08
CA ILE A 63 -27.46 -25.59 -0.11
C ILE A 63 -28.81 -25.58 -0.83
N MET A 64 -29.88 -25.78 -0.06
CA MET A 64 -31.22 -25.54 -0.55
C MET A 64 -31.25 -24.07 -0.97
N PRO A 65 -31.77 -23.74 -2.17
CA PRO A 65 -31.95 -22.35 -2.54
C PRO A 65 -32.72 -21.67 -1.40
N GLN A 66 -32.09 -20.70 -0.74
CA GLN A 66 -32.78 -19.89 0.26
C GLN A 66 -33.81 -19.08 -0.51
N TYR A 67 -35.07 -19.52 -0.45
CA TYR A 67 -36.17 -18.71 -0.95
C TYR A 67 -36.35 -17.54 0.00
N GLU A 68 -36.07 -16.34 -0.49
CA GLU A 68 -36.47 -15.10 0.19
C GLU A 68 -37.99 -14.98 0.08
N GLY A 69 -38.71 -15.41 1.11
CA GLY A 69 -40.16 -15.31 1.15
C GLY A 69 -40.82 -16.04 2.32
N PRO A 70 -42.12 -15.79 2.55
CA PRO A 70 -42.91 -16.50 3.56
C PRO A 70 -43.06 -17.99 3.22
N ALA A 71 -43.30 -18.82 4.22
CA ALA A 71 -43.28 -20.30 4.11
C ALA A 71 -44.14 -20.87 2.96
N TRP A 72 -45.26 -20.21 2.66
CA TRP A 72 -46.19 -20.61 1.60
C TRP A 72 -45.63 -20.47 0.17
N TYR A 73 -44.51 -19.78 -0.03
CA TYR A 73 -43.81 -19.74 -1.34
C TYR A 73 -43.34 -21.13 -1.78
N THR A 74 -43.12 -22.04 -0.83
CA THR A 74 -42.62 -23.40 -1.08
C THR A 74 -43.73 -24.43 -1.34
N GLU A 75 -44.99 -24.02 -1.33
CA GLU A 75 -46.11 -24.87 -1.70
C GLU A 75 -46.18 -25.07 -3.22
N SER A 76 -46.62 -26.24 -3.67
CA SER A 76 -46.76 -26.54 -5.09
C SER A 76 -48.10 -26.07 -5.65
N THR A 77 -48.09 -25.44 -6.81
CA THR A 77 -49.29 -25.00 -7.55
C THR A 77 -49.20 -25.35 -9.03
N ASP A 78 -50.36 -25.62 -9.62
CA ASP A 78 -50.56 -25.83 -11.05
C ASP A 78 -51.76 -25.01 -11.56
N PHE A 79 -51.53 -24.21 -12.61
CA PHE A 79 -52.61 -23.43 -13.23
C PHE A 79 -52.30 -23.10 -14.68
N ILE A 80 -53.38 -22.86 -15.44
CA ILE A 80 -53.32 -22.39 -16.82
C ILE A 80 -54.32 -21.25 -16.95
N PHE A 81 -53.81 -20.03 -17.11
CA PHE A 81 -54.62 -18.85 -17.39
C PHE A 81 -54.45 -18.45 -18.86
N ASP A 82 -55.56 -18.17 -19.53
CA ASP A 82 -55.58 -17.63 -20.89
C ASP A 82 -56.49 -16.40 -20.94
N ASN A 83 -55.92 -15.23 -21.19
CA ASN A 83 -56.60 -13.94 -21.24
C ASN A 83 -57.50 -13.71 -20.00
N TYR A 84 -56.96 -14.02 -18.82
CA TYR A 84 -57.68 -13.97 -17.56
C TYR A 84 -57.30 -12.71 -16.77
N PRO A 85 -58.24 -12.02 -16.09
CA PRO A 85 -57.92 -10.82 -15.34
C PRO A 85 -56.96 -11.14 -14.18
N LEU A 86 -55.94 -10.30 -14.02
CA LEU A 86 -54.84 -10.53 -13.07
C LEU A 86 -55.32 -10.66 -11.62
N GLN A 87 -56.29 -9.83 -11.20
CA GLN A 87 -56.78 -9.86 -9.81
C GLN A 87 -57.46 -11.19 -9.48
N GLU A 88 -58.31 -11.69 -10.38
CA GLU A 88 -58.97 -12.99 -10.26
C GLU A 88 -57.95 -14.12 -10.30
N ALA A 89 -56.96 -14.07 -11.21
CA ALA A 89 -55.89 -15.08 -11.30
C ALA A 89 -55.17 -15.25 -9.95
N LEU A 90 -54.75 -14.12 -9.35
CA LEU A 90 -54.05 -14.12 -8.08
C LEU A 90 -54.95 -14.60 -6.93
N ARG A 91 -56.23 -14.17 -6.91
CA ARG A 91 -57.18 -14.61 -5.88
C ARG A 91 -57.43 -16.11 -5.96
N GLU A 92 -57.59 -16.66 -7.15
CA GLU A 92 -57.85 -18.10 -7.35
C GLU A 92 -56.63 -18.96 -6.98
N MET A 93 -55.43 -18.53 -7.37
CA MET A 93 -54.17 -19.18 -7.01
C MET A 93 -53.92 -19.19 -5.49
N LEU A 94 -54.28 -18.11 -4.80
CA LEU A 94 -53.94 -17.92 -3.38
C LEU A 94 -55.07 -18.25 -2.40
N TYR A 95 -56.28 -18.50 -2.90
CA TYR A 95 -57.43 -18.89 -2.09
C TYR A 95 -57.18 -20.15 -1.24
N PRO A 96 -56.59 -21.25 -1.77
CA PRO A 96 -56.31 -22.45 -0.98
C PRO A 96 -55.36 -22.19 0.20
N LEU A 97 -54.51 -21.19 0.08
CA LEU A 97 -53.48 -20.81 1.05
C LEU A 97 -53.97 -19.75 2.05
N SER A 98 -55.23 -19.31 1.95
CA SER A 98 -55.83 -18.26 2.80
C SER A 98 -55.07 -16.92 2.76
N ILE A 99 -54.45 -16.58 1.62
CA ILE A 99 -53.69 -15.33 1.45
C ILE A 99 -54.55 -14.30 0.73
N SER A 100 -54.57 -13.08 1.25
CA SER A 100 -55.30 -11.96 0.63
C SER A 100 -54.43 -11.19 -0.36
N VAL A 101 -55.03 -10.73 -1.47
CA VAL A 101 -54.33 -9.95 -2.50
C VAL A 101 -54.73 -8.48 -2.36
N ARG A 102 -53.73 -7.59 -2.33
CA ARG A 102 -53.91 -6.15 -2.23
C ARG A 102 -53.20 -5.46 -3.38
N LEU A 103 -53.94 -4.66 -4.16
CA LEU A 103 -53.37 -3.83 -5.21
C LEU A 103 -53.16 -2.40 -4.68
N LEU A 104 -52.01 -1.79 -4.99
CA LEU A 104 -51.72 -0.37 -4.74
C LEU A 104 -51.43 0.34 -6.08
N ASP A 105 -51.18 1.65 -6.03
CA ASP A 105 -50.72 2.48 -7.15
C ASP A 105 -51.72 2.58 -8.34
N ASP A 106 -53.04 2.47 -8.06
CA ASP A 106 -54.13 2.56 -9.06
C ASP A 106 -53.94 1.62 -10.26
N ILE A 107 -53.38 0.43 -10.02
CA ILE A 107 -53.21 -0.63 -11.03
C ILE A 107 -54.58 -1.08 -11.55
N ASP A 108 -54.71 -1.17 -12.87
CA ASP A 108 -55.91 -1.70 -13.52
C ASP A 108 -56.09 -3.20 -13.15
N PRO A 109 -57.19 -3.58 -12.47
CA PRO A 109 -57.40 -4.97 -12.04
C PRO A 109 -57.68 -5.93 -13.20
N ASP A 110 -58.15 -5.42 -14.34
CA ASP A 110 -58.65 -6.22 -15.47
C ASP A 110 -57.58 -6.50 -16.54
N ILE A 111 -56.30 -6.27 -16.22
CA ILE A 111 -55.19 -6.55 -17.15
C ILE A 111 -55.19 -8.04 -17.49
N PRO A 112 -55.34 -8.42 -18.78
CA PRO A 112 -55.37 -9.82 -19.17
C PRO A 112 -53.97 -10.43 -19.07
N VAL A 113 -53.89 -11.57 -18.40
CA VAL A 113 -52.67 -12.36 -18.26
C VAL A 113 -52.89 -13.75 -18.83
N SER A 114 -51.93 -14.20 -19.64
CA SER A 114 -51.85 -15.57 -20.14
C SER A 114 -50.56 -16.21 -19.62
N LEU A 115 -50.70 -17.18 -18.73
CA LEU A 115 -49.57 -17.89 -18.13
C LEU A 115 -49.97 -19.32 -17.78
N ALA A 116 -49.15 -20.28 -18.20
CA ALA A 116 -49.24 -21.67 -17.78
C ALA A 116 -48.03 -21.99 -16.91
N PHE A 117 -48.26 -22.46 -15.69
CA PHE A 117 -47.18 -22.72 -14.74
C PHE A 117 -47.45 -23.97 -13.90
N GLN A 118 -46.39 -24.72 -13.64
CA GLN A 118 -46.38 -25.88 -12.77
C GLN A 118 -45.09 -25.83 -11.94
N GLY A 119 -45.22 -25.73 -10.62
CA GLY A 119 -44.06 -25.61 -9.74
C GLY A 119 -44.42 -25.01 -8.40
N LEU A 120 -43.51 -24.23 -7.83
CA LEU A 120 -43.72 -23.56 -6.54
C LEU A 120 -44.52 -22.27 -6.71
N VAL A 121 -45.34 -21.92 -5.72
CA VAL A 121 -46.12 -20.68 -5.73
C VAL A 121 -45.22 -19.45 -5.80
N GLY A 122 -44.07 -19.47 -5.13
CA GLY A 122 -43.09 -18.38 -5.19
C GLY A 122 -42.60 -18.12 -6.63
N ASP A 123 -42.24 -19.19 -7.34
CA ASP A 123 -41.80 -19.10 -8.74
C ASP A 123 -42.93 -18.60 -9.66
N ALA A 124 -44.17 -19.03 -9.40
CA ALA A 124 -45.34 -18.56 -10.15
C ALA A 124 -45.53 -17.05 -10.01
N ILE A 125 -45.41 -16.52 -8.78
CA ILE A 125 -45.49 -15.08 -8.50
C ILE A 125 -44.34 -14.34 -9.18
N THR A 126 -43.12 -14.87 -9.13
CA THR A 126 -41.97 -14.28 -9.82
C THR A 126 -42.21 -14.22 -11.33
N GLN A 127 -42.71 -15.30 -11.95
CA GLN A 127 -43.03 -15.33 -13.38
C GLN A 127 -44.15 -14.35 -13.74
N LEU A 128 -45.20 -14.25 -12.90
CA LEU A 128 -46.25 -13.24 -13.07
C LEU A 128 -45.68 -11.81 -12.98
N GLY A 129 -44.75 -11.56 -12.06
CA GLY A 129 -44.00 -10.30 -11.98
C GLY A 129 -43.20 -9.99 -13.24
N LEU A 130 -42.54 -11.00 -13.82
CA LEU A 130 -41.77 -10.83 -15.05
C LEU A 130 -42.66 -10.53 -16.27
N VAL A 131 -43.82 -11.19 -16.38
CA VAL A 131 -44.76 -10.98 -17.49
C VAL A 131 -45.52 -9.66 -17.37
N THR A 132 -45.96 -9.31 -16.16
CA THR A 132 -46.76 -8.09 -15.93
C THR A 132 -45.92 -6.85 -15.69
N GLY A 133 -44.65 -7.00 -15.30
CA GLY A 133 -43.79 -5.89 -14.88
C GLY A 133 -44.11 -5.33 -13.50
N PHE A 134 -45.00 -5.96 -12.73
CA PHE A 134 -45.37 -5.51 -11.39
C PHE A 134 -44.47 -6.08 -10.30
N TYR A 135 -44.31 -5.30 -9.24
CA TYR A 135 -43.62 -5.71 -8.03
C TYR A 135 -44.59 -6.45 -7.11
N PHE A 136 -44.17 -7.61 -6.64
CA PHE A 136 -44.91 -8.42 -5.69
C PHE A 136 -44.16 -8.43 -4.34
N SER A 137 -44.83 -7.98 -3.28
CA SER A 137 -44.32 -8.05 -1.91
C SER A 137 -45.22 -8.95 -1.08
N ALA A 138 -44.66 -10.03 -0.55
CA ALA A 138 -45.39 -11.04 0.19
C ALA A 138 -45.06 -10.96 1.69
N THR A 139 -46.11 -10.94 2.51
CA THR A 139 -46.06 -11.21 3.95
C THR A 139 -46.73 -12.57 4.23
N ASP A 140 -46.75 -13.01 5.49
CA ASP A 140 -47.33 -14.29 5.89
C ASP A 140 -48.79 -14.51 5.44
N HIS A 141 -49.58 -13.43 5.29
CA HIS A 141 -51.02 -13.53 4.98
C HIS A 141 -51.52 -12.59 3.87
N VAL A 142 -50.63 -11.77 3.29
CA VAL A 142 -51.00 -10.76 2.29
C VAL A 142 -49.97 -10.73 1.18
N LEU A 143 -50.44 -10.81 -0.06
CA LEU A 143 -49.66 -10.50 -1.26
C LEU A 143 -50.02 -9.08 -1.72
N THR A 144 -49.02 -8.21 -1.75
CA THR A 144 -49.17 -6.81 -2.13
C THR A 144 -48.58 -6.58 -3.52
N LEU A 145 -49.40 -6.08 -4.43
CA LEU A 145 -49.02 -5.72 -5.79
C LEU A 145 -48.74 -4.22 -5.88
N ARG A 146 -47.62 -3.84 -6.49
CA ARG A 146 -47.21 -2.44 -6.70
C ARG A 146 -46.65 -2.26 -8.11
N GLN A 147 -46.78 -1.06 -8.65
CA GLN A 147 -46.18 -0.75 -9.96
C GLN A 147 -44.68 -0.55 -9.84
N PHE A 148 -44.23 0.05 -8.73
CA PHE A 148 -42.84 0.41 -8.51
C PHE A 148 -42.27 -0.31 -7.28
N GLU A 149 -41.05 -0.79 -7.40
CA GLU A 149 -40.22 -1.27 -6.30
C GLU A 149 -39.44 -0.08 -5.72
N VAL A 150 -39.34 -0.04 -4.39
CA VAL A 150 -38.45 0.89 -3.68
C VAL A 150 -37.40 0.06 -2.96
N ALA A 151 -36.14 0.24 -3.33
CA ALA A 151 -35.02 -0.47 -2.75
C ALA A 151 -33.94 0.52 -2.29
N GLU A 152 -33.36 0.25 -1.12
CA GLU A 152 -32.20 0.94 -0.61
C GLU A 152 -30.98 0.02 -0.73
N PHE A 153 -29.87 0.57 -1.20
CA PHE A 153 -28.62 -0.14 -1.41
C PHE A 153 -27.48 0.56 -0.68
N ASP A 154 -26.73 -0.18 0.10
CA ASP A 154 -25.50 0.33 0.71
C ASP A 154 -24.38 0.41 -0.33
N VAL A 155 -23.55 1.45 -0.23
CA VAL A 155 -22.37 1.64 -1.06
C VAL A 155 -21.14 1.53 -0.17
N ALA A 156 -20.24 0.61 -0.51
CA ALA A 156 -19.02 0.37 0.24
C ALA A 156 -17.93 1.43 -0.05
N PHE A 157 -18.27 2.69 0.14
CA PHE A 157 -17.38 3.84 0.02
C PHE A 157 -17.57 4.78 1.21
N LEU A 158 -16.49 5.41 1.66
CA LEU A 158 -16.56 6.34 2.79
C LEU A 158 -17.23 7.64 2.37
N ALA A 159 -17.99 8.25 3.27
CA ALA A 159 -18.61 9.55 3.03
C ALA A 159 -17.54 10.65 2.80
N GLY A 160 -17.79 11.52 1.81
CA GLY A 160 -16.96 12.70 1.52
C GLY A 160 -16.27 12.69 0.15
N SER A 161 -15.76 13.85 -0.26
CA SER A 161 -14.89 13.97 -1.42
C SER A 161 -13.45 13.64 -1.03
N THR A 162 -12.83 12.71 -1.76
CA THR A 162 -11.45 12.34 -1.51
C THR A 162 -10.52 13.19 -2.37
N ASN A 163 -9.94 14.22 -1.77
CA ASN A 163 -8.79 14.91 -2.36
C ASN A 163 -7.53 14.20 -1.88
N PHE A 164 -6.72 13.71 -2.81
CA PHE A 164 -5.47 13.08 -2.44
C PHE A 164 -4.30 13.77 -3.13
N PHE A 165 -3.26 14.03 -2.33
CA PHE A 165 -1.94 14.43 -2.79
C PHE A 165 -1.00 13.26 -2.51
N LEU A 166 -0.26 12.80 -3.52
CA LEU A 166 0.73 11.75 -3.36
C LEU A 166 2.11 12.39 -3.32
N GLY A 167 2.61 12.63 -2.11
CA GLY A 167 3.87 13.33 -1.85
C GLY A 167 3.78 14.20 -0.60
N ASP A 168 4.93 14.55 -0.03
CA ASP A 168 5.02 15.45 1.12
C ASP A 168 4.72 16.90 0.71
N ASP A 169 3.82 17.54 1.45
CA ASP A 169 3.49 18.96 1.35
C ASP A 169 4.12 19.63 2.56
N GLU A 170 5.35 20.12 2.41
CA GLU A 170 5.93 21.05 3.36
C GLU A 170 5.13 22.37 3.24
N ARG A 171 4.00 22.43 3.96
CA ARG A 171 3.11 23.59 4.01
C ARG A 171 3.95 24.85 4.13
N ARG A 172 3.98 25.66 3.07
CA ARG A 172 4.37 27.07 3.18
C ARG A 172 3.38 27.72 4.15
N LEU A 173 3.76 27.79 5.42
CA LEU A 173 3.33 28.86 6.29
C LEU A 173 3.81 30.13 5.61
N ASN A 174 2.90 30.76 4.87
CA ASN A 174 3.05 32.10 4.35
C ASN A 174 3.09 33.03 5.58
N GLN A 175 4.25 33.09 6.25
CA GLN A 175 4.53 34.14 7.21
C GLN A 175 4.59 35.42 6.41
N THR A 176 3.49 36.17 6.45
CA THR A 176 3.43 37.55 6.02
C THR A 176 4.49 38.32 6.80
N SER A 177 5.58 38.64 6.13
CA SER A 177 6.63 39.52 6.62
C SER A 177 6.06 40.90 6.91
N ALA A 178 5.72 41.17 8.17
CA ALA A 178 5.65 42.53 8.68
C ALA A 178 7.09 43.02 8.89
N MET A 179 7.55 43.93 8.04
CA MET A 179 8.82 44.61 8.21
C MET A 179 8.75 45.55 9.43
N SER A 180 9.35 45.15 10.55
CA SER A 180 9.98 46.09 11.48
C SER A 180 11.09 45.39 12.29
N GLY A 181 12.29 46.00 12.30
CA GLY A 181 13.38 45.64 13.21
C GLY A 181 14.36 44.57 12.70
N HIS A 182 15.65 44.92 12.73
CA HIS A 182 16.80 44.07 12.39
C HIS A 182 16.88 42.79 13.25
N GLN A 183 16.32 41.67 12.78
CA GLN A 183 16.67 40.34 13.28
C GLN A 183 16.79 39.35 12.11
N LEU A 184 18.03 38.93 11.86
CA LEU A 184 18.37 37.85 10.93
C LEU A 184 18.01 36.51 11.59
N MET A 185 16.81 36.00 11.33
CA MET A 185 16.49 34.60 11.63
C MET A 185 17.15 33.71 10.56
N PRO A 186 17.83 32.60 10.90
CA PRO A 186 18.23 31.64 9.90
C PRO A 186 16.99 30.92 9.40
N SER A 187 16.70 31.08 8.12
CA SER A 187 15.80 30.19 7.39
C SER A 187 16.32 28.76 7.56
N GLY A 188 15.46 27.84 8.02
CA GLY A 188 15.74 26.41 7.95
C GLY A 188 16.09 26.01 6.52
N LEU A 189 16.84 24.92 6.38
CA LEU A 189 17.11 24.28 5.09
C LEU A 189 15.78 23.94 4.42
N SER A 190 15.31 24.78 3.49
CA SER A 190 14.15 24.49 2.65
C SER A 190 14.56 23.44 1.60
N ASP A 191 13.95 22.26 1.68
CA ASP A 191 14.15 21.12 0.76
C ASP A 191 13.50 21.41 -0.60
N ASP A 192 14.15 22.21 -1.46
CA ASP A 192 13.67 22.58 -2.80
C ASP A 192 13.84 21.46 -3.85
N SER A 193 13.81 20.18 -3.43
CA SER A 193 13.84 19.05 -4.36
C SER A 193 12.42 18.75 -4.86
N ALA A 194 11.97 19.58 -5.79
CA ALA A 194 10.70 19.48 -6.51
C ALA A 194 10.62 18.21 -7.39
N GLN A 195 10.40 17.05 -6.77
CA GLN A 195 9.94 15.84 -7.45
C GLN A 195 8.43 15.69 -7.24
N TYR A 196 7.68 16.72 -7.64
CA TYR A 196 6.22 16.72 -7.55
C TYR A 196 5.62 16.08 -8.81
N LEU A 197 4.92 14.96 -8.63
CA LEU A 197 3.83 14.58 -9.53
C LEU A 197 2.54 14.80 -8.75
N ASN A 198 2.11 16.07 -8.69
CA ASN A 198 0.80 16.45 -8.20
C ASN A 198 -0.25 15.76 -9.08
N PHE A 199 -0.66 14.54 -8.72
CA PHE A 199 -1.93 13.98 -9.14
C PHE A 199 -3.03 14.73 -8.39
N THR A 200 -3.26 15.98 -8.80
CA THR A 200 -4.48 16.70 -8.48
C THR A 200 -5.52 16.19 -9.45
N SER A 201 -6.18 15.09 -9.09
CA SER A 201 -7.49 14.87 -9.67
C SER A 201 -8.41 15.90 -9.03
N GLU A 202 -8.68 17.01 -9.72
CA GLU A 202 -9.75 17.92 -9.33
C GLU A 202 -11.03 17.10 -9.18
N SER A 203 -11.45 16.87 -7.93
CA SER A 203 -12.68 16.20 -7.51
C SER A 203 -13.07 14.94 -8.31
N LEU A 204 -12.30 13.85 -8.21
CA LEU A 204 -12.85 12.52 -8.50
C LEU A 204 -13.89 12.18 -7.43
N SER A 205 -15.18 12.22 -7.80
CA SER A 205 -16.28 11.89 -6.90
C SER A 205 -16.91 10.58 -7.34
N VAL A 206 -16.66 9.51 -6.58
CA VAL A 206 -17.28 8.19 -6.78
C VAL A 206 -18.81 8.32 -6.82
N TRP A 207 -19.36 9.22 -6.01
CA TRP A 207 -20.80 9.49 -5.97
C TRP A 207 -21.34 10.09 -7.27
N ASN A 208 -20.61 11.01 -7.89
CA ASN A 208 -21.03 11.62 -9.17
C ASN A 208 -20.94 10.59 -10.30
N ASP A 209 -19.90 9.76 -10.29
CA ASP A 209 -19.71 8.70 -11.28
C ASP A 209 -20.80 7.62 -11.14
N LEU A 210 -21.16 7.24 -9.91
CA LEU A 210 -22.28 6.34 -9.64
C LEU A 210 -23.61 6.95 -10.07
N GLU A 211 -23.87 8.22 -9.77
CA GLU A 211 -25.09 8.90 -10.20
C GLU A 211 -25.24 8.88 -11.73
N ALA A 212 -24.19 9.27 -12.45
CA ALA A 212 -24.19 9.29 -13.91
C ALA A 212 -24.41 7.89 -14.51
N ALA A 213 -23.81 6.85 -13.91
CA ALA A 213 -24.00 5.47 -14.36
C ALA A 213 -25.42 4.96 -14.07
N LEU A 214 -25.97 5.26 -12.89
CA LEU A 214 -27.30 4.82 -12.49
C LEU A 214 -28.40 5.54 -13.28
N GLN A 215 -28.19 6.80 -13.68
CA GLN A 215 -29.09 7.52 -14.57
C GLN A 215 -29.29 6.84 -15.92
N LEU A 216 -28.30 6.07 -16.41
CA LEU A 216 -28.42 5.30 -17.65
C LEU A 216 -29.24 4.00 -17.48
N LEU A 217 -29.41 3.53 -16.24
CA LEU A 217 -30.15 2.30 -15.92
C LEU A 217 -31.60 2.58 -15.47
N LEU A 218 -31.94 3.83 -15.14
CA LEU A 218 -33.28 4.22 -14.73
C LEU A 218 -34.26 4.25 -15.92
N SER A 219 -35.53 3.95 -15.64
CA SER A 219 -36.63 4.15 -16.58
C SER A 219 -37.09 5.62 -16.62
N ALA A 220 -38.00 5.94 -17.54
CA ALA A 220 -38.60 7.28 -17.62
C ALA A 220 -39.39 7.70 -16.35
N HIS A 221 -39.79 6.74 -15.51
CA HIS A 221 -40.51 6.96 -14.25
C HIS A 221 -39.65 6.68 -13.01
N GLY A 222 -38.37 6.39 -13.22
CA GLY A 222 -37.42 6.07 -12.17
C GLY A 222 -36.95 7.30 -11.41
N HIS A 223 -36.80 7.17 -10.10
CA HIS A 223 -36.21 8.18 -9.24
C HIS A 223 -35.09 7.58 -8.39
N ILE A 224 -34.01 8.34 -8.25
CA ILE A 224 -32.86 8.00 -7.41
C ILE A 224 -32.60 9.13 -6.42
N ALA A 225 -32.24 8.76 -5.19
CA ALA A 225 -31.71 9.67 -4.19
C ALA A 225 -30.41 9.10 -3.61
N LEU A 226 -29.33 9.85 -3.75
CA LEU A 226 -28.03 9.50 -3.19
C LEU A 226 -27.89 10.13 -1.81
N ASN A 227 -27.64 9.32 -0.80
CA ASN A 227 -27.37 9.80 0.55
C ASN A 227 -25.93 9.47 0.93
N GLN A 228 -25.04 10.43 0.66
CA GLN A 228 -23.61 10.28 0.98
C GLN A 228 -23.35 10.17 2.49
N SER A 229 -24.24 10.72 3.33
CA SER A 229 -24.07 10.72 4.78
C SER A 229 -24.39 9.36 5.42
N SER A 230 -25.37 8.63 4.88
CA SER A 230 -25.68 7.24 5.27
C SER A 230 -24.98 6.20 4.40
N THR A 231 -24.18 6.64 3.42
CA THR A 231 -23.52 5.77 2.43
C THR A 231 -24.51 4.85 1.70
N SER A 232 -25.73 5.32 1.44
CA SER A 232 -26.80 4.54 0.82
C SER A 232 -27.42 5.24 -0.39
N ILE A 233 -28.01 4.44 -1.29
CA ILE A 233 -28.71 4.87 -2.49
C ILE A 233 -30.13 4.35 -2.43
N LEU A 234 -31.10 5.26 -2.47
CA LEU A 234 -32.51 4.92 -2.57
C LEU A 234 -32.95 4.97 -4.04
N VAL A 235 -33.54 3.88 -4.52
CA VAL A 235 -34.03 3.73 -5.89
C VAL A 235 -35.51 3.41 -5.86
N ARG A 236 -36.29 4.11 -6.68
CA ARG A 236 -37.70 3.81 -6.95
C ARG A 236 -37.90 3.67 -8.45
N ASP A 237 -38.18 2.46 -8.92
CA ASP A 237 -38.41 2.19 -10.34
C ASP A 237 -39.20 0.89 -10.56
N TYR A 238 -39.44 0.49 -11.81
CA TYR A 238 -39.94 -0.83 -12.14
C TYR A 238 -38.96 -1.93 -11.66
N PRO A 239 -39.46 -3.10 -11.22
CA PRO A 239 -38.63 -4.17 -10.65
C PRO A 239 -37.45 -4.60 -11.52
N GLN A 240 -37.65 -4.64 -12.84
CA GLN A 240 -36.62 -5.04 -13.79
C GLN A 240 -35.43 -4.07 -13.78
N HIS A 241 -35.68 -2.76 -13.66
CA HIS A 241 -34.65 -1.74 -13.57
C HIS A 241 -33.97 -1.73 -12.19
N VAL A 242 -34.75 -1.90 -11.11
CA VAL A 242 -34.19 -2.03 -9.75
C VAL A 242 -33.26 -3.24 -9.64
N GLN A 243 -33.62 -4.37 -10.25
CA GLN A 243 -32.77 -5.56 -10.30
C GLN A 243 -31.46 -5.32 -11.06
N GLN A 244 -31.50 -4.64 -12.21
CA GLN A 244 -30.27 -4.27 -12.94
C GLN A 244 -29.36 -3.37 -12.11
N ILE A 245 -29.95 -2.39 -11.40
CA ILE A 245 -29.22 -1.51 -10.50
C ILE A 245 -28.61 -2.29 -9.32
N ARG A 246 -29.37 -3.21 -8.73
CA ARG A 246 -28.90 -4.10 -7.65
C ARG A 246 -27.65 -4.87 -8.09
N GLU A 247 -27.69 -5.53 -9.25
CA GLU A 247 -26.56 -6.29 -9.78
C GLU A 247 -25.34 -5.41 -10.04
N TYR A 248 -25.55 -4.22 -10.60
CA TYR A 248 -24.50 -3.24 -10.83
C TYR A 248 -23.84 -2.80 -9.50
N LEU A 249 -24.64 -2.42 -8.50
CA LEU A 249 -24.15 -1.97 -7.20
C LEU A 249 -23.42 -3.08 -6.43
N ILE A 250 -23.93 -4.32 -6.46
CA ILE A 250 -23.22 -5.47 -5.88
C ILE A 250 -21.85 -5.63 -6.55
N GLN A 251 -21.77 -5.51 -7.88
CA GLN A 251 -20.50 -5.59 -8.58
C GLN A 251 -19.56 -4.44 -8.23
N GLN A 252 -20.06 -3.21 -8.10
CA GLN A 252 -19.25 -2.06 -7.68
C GLN A 252 -18.74 -2.22 -6.25
N ASN A 253 -19.59 -2.61 -5.30
CA ASN A 253 -19.20 -2.86 -3.91
C ASN A 253 -18.14 -3.95 -3.82
N ARG A 254 -18.27 -5.04 -4.58
CA ARG A 254 -17.24 -6.07 -4.67
C ARG A 254 -15.90 -5.56 -5.20
N ARG A 255 -15.89 -4.52 -6.03
CA ARG A 255 -14.64 -3.90 -6.54
C ARG A 255 -14.05 -2.91 -5.54
N LEU A 256 -14.89 -2.12 -4.87
CA LEU A 256 -14.48 -1.10 -3.90
C LEU A 256 -13.96 -1.70 -2.59
N THR A 257 -14.56 -2.81 -2.14
CA THR A 257 -14.19 -3.48 -0.88
C THR A 257 -12.91 -4.31 -0.96
N ARG A 258 -12.38 -4.60 -2.16
CA ARG A 258 -11.16 -5.41 -2.28
C ARG A 258 -10.01 -4.72 -1.57
N GLN A 259 -9.22 -5.49 -0.84
CA GLN A 259 -8.07 -5.00 -0.10
C GLN A 259 -6.78 -5.59 -0.65
N VAL A 260 -5.70 -4.85 -0.49
CA VAL A 260 -4.34 -5.33 -0.76
C VAL A 260 -3.45 -5.02 0.44
N ALA A 261 -2.69 -6.02 0.88
CA ALA A 261 -1.56 -5.83 1.77
C ALA A 261 -0.30 -5.73 0.91
N VAL A 262 0.53 -4.71 1.13
CA VAL A 262 1.79 -4.54 0.43
C VAL A 262 2.93 -4.59 1.44
N ASP A 263 3.83 -5.53 1.23
CA ASP A 263 5.10 -5.63 1.93
C ASP A 263 6.16 -4.88 1.12
N VAL A 264 6.73 -3.82 1.72
CA VAL A 264 7.82 -3.05 1.15
C VAL A 264 9.09 -3.39 1.91
N GLN A 265 10.18 -3.67 1.19
CA GLN A 265 11.49 -3.90 1.80
C GLN A 265 12.52 -2.99 1.13
N VAL A 266 13.19 -2.16 1.91
CA VAL A 266 14.28 -1.31 1.42
C VAL A 266 15.58 -1.89 1.94
N ILE A 267 16.44 -2.38 1.05
CA ILE A 267 17.73 -2.98 1.38
C ILE A 267 18.83 -2.02 0.93
N ASP A 268 19.53 -1.43 1.89
CA ASP A 268 20.73 -0.65 1.64
C ASP A 268 21.98 -1.53 1.74
N ILE A 269 22.78 -1.52 0.67
CA ILE A 269 23.98 -2.33 0.49
C ILE A 269 25.17 -1.38 0.43
N ALA A 270 26.13 -1.55 1.34
CA ALA A 270 27.41 -0.85 1.31
C ALA A 270 28.55 -1.80 0.92
N PHE A 271 29.43 -1.34 0.03
CA PHE A 271 30.64 -2.06 -0.37
C PHE A 271 31.86 -1.37 0.28
N ASP A 272 32.67 -2.15 1.01
CA ASP A 272 33.85 -1.65 1.73
C ASP A 272 35.14 -1.77 0.90
N ASP A 273 35.18 -2.66 -0.10
CA ASP A 273 36.44 -3.03 -0.75
C ASP A 273 36.66 -2.44 -2.16
N GLN A 274 37.91 -2.16 -2.53
CA GLN A 274 38.28 -1.60 -3.84
C GLN A 274 38.16 -2.61 -5.00
N GLU A 275 38.10 -3.92 -4.69
CA GLU A 275 38.06 -5.01 -5.67
C GLU A 275 36.64 -5.58 -5.90
N GLN A 276 35.64 -5.16 -5.13
CA GLN A 276 34.26 -5.66 -5.27
C GLN A 276 33.53 -4.99 -6.44
N ALA A 277 33.26 -5.76 -7.49
CA ALA A 277 32.63 -5.31 -8.72
C ALA A 277 31.12 -4.95 -8.60
N GLY A 278 30.54 -4.80 -7.41
CA GLY A 278 29.09 -4.61 -7.26
C GLY A 278 28.29 -5.88 -7.56
N ILE A 279 26.96 -5.79 -7.46
CA ILE A 279 26.07 -6.95 -7.62
C ILE A 279 26.07 -7.39 -9.10
N ASP A 280 26.41 -8.65 -9.33
CA ASP A 280 26.28 -9.28 -10.65
C ASP A 280 24.85 -9.82 -10.81
N TRP A 281 23.99 -8.99 -11.42
CA TRP A 281 22.59 -9.31 -11.68
C TRP A 281 22.40 -10.52 -12.60
N GLU A 282 23.40 -10.90 -13.40
CA GLU A 282 23.36 -12.05 -14.31
C GLU A 282 23.40 -13.37 -13.50
N LEU A 283 24.29 -13.45 -12.52
CA LEU A 283 24.41 -14.61 -11.62
C LEU A 283 23.19 -14.77 -10.70
N VAL A 284 22.60 -13.65 -10.27
CA VAL A 284 21.35 -13.63 -9.50
C VAL A 284 20.17 -14.07 -10.37
N TYR A 285 20.08 -13.61 -11.63
CA TYR A 285 19.01 -14.02 -12.54
C TYR A 285 19.07 -15.50 -12.90
N GLN A 286 20.25 -16.04 -13.22
CA GLN A 286 20.41 -17.46 -13.55
C GLN A 286 20.04 -18.37 -12.39
N SER A 287 20.28 -17.92 -11.15
CA SER A 287 19.87 -18.66 -9.95
C SER A 287 18.40 -18.51 -9.58
N ALA A 288 17.81 -17.32 -9.74
CA ALA A 288 16.39 -17.08 -9.44
C ALA A 288 15.44 -17.63 -10.52
N SER A 289 15.82 -17.58 -11.80
CA SER A 289 15.01 -18.04 -12.95
C SER A 289 14.78 -19.56 -12.95
N HIS A 290 15.73 -20.35 -12.42
CA HIS A 290 15.53 -21.79 -12.21
C HIS A 290 14.49 -22.11 -11.12
N SER A 291 14.14 -21.14 -10.28
CA SER A 291 13.13 -21.29 -9.24
C SER A 291 11.75 -20.73 -9.63
N GLY A 292 11.65 -19.83 -10.62
CA GLY A 292 10.39 -19.25 -11.10
C GLY A 292 9.70 -18.26 -10.16
N ILE A 293 10.41 -17.69 -9.17
CA ILE A 293 9.82 -16.90 -8.06
C ILE A 293 10.02 -15.38 -8.21
N VAL A 294 10.93 -14.92 -9.09
CA VAL A 294 11.29 -13.49 -9.20
C VAL A 294 11.26 -13.03 -10.67
N ASN A 295 10.53 -11.95 -10.95
CA ASN A 295 10.39 -11.36 -12.30
C ASN A 295 11.16 -10.03 -12.38
N PHE A 296 12.03 -9.88 -13.39
CA PHE A 296 12.87 -8.69 -13.60
C PHE A 296 12.30 -7.83 -14.75
N SER A 297 12.21 -6.51 -14.57
CA SER A 297 11.64 -5.60 -15.58
C SER A 297 12.48 -5.53 -16.87
N SER A 298 11.83 -5.45 -18.03
CA SER A 298 12.43 -5.70 -19.36
C SER A 298 13.53 -4.72 -19.83
N GLY A 299 13.75 -3.60 -19.14
CA GLY A 299 14.79 -2.63 -19.50
C GLY A 299 16.23 -3.14 -19.27
N LEU A 300 16.41 -4.22 -18.51
CA LEU A 300 17.71 -4.75 -18.09
C LEU A 300 18.24 -5.88 -19.01
N VAL A 301 17.37 -6.46 -19.85
CA VAL A 301 17.59 -7.79 -20.48
C VAL A 301 18.33 -7.74 -21.84
N SER A 302 18.52 -6.55 -22.42
CA SER A 302 18.95 -6.41 -23.83
C SER A 302 20.45 -6.67 -24.13
N SER A 303 21.33 -6.78 -23.12
CA SER A 303 22.79 -6.67 -23.35
C SER A 303 23.67 -7.87 -22.96
N LEU A 304 23.12 -9.00 -22.49
CA LEU A 304 23.87 -9.80 -21.48
C LEU A 304 24.19 -11.26 -21.84
N THR A 305 24.08 -11.70 -23.09
CA THR A 305 24.13 -13.13 -23.48
C THR A 305 25.50 -13.84 -23.46
N ASN A 306 26.51 -13.42 -22.69
CA ASN A 306 27.80 -14.12 -22.71
C ASN A 306 28.61 -14.00 -21.41
N ARG A 307 28.37 -14.92 -20.45
CA ARG A 307 29.40 -15.56 -19.60
C ARG A 307 28.77 -16.55 -18.64
N GLY A 308 29.14 -17.83 -18.76
CA GLY A 308 28.69 -18.91 -17.90
C GLY A 308 29.52 -19.01 -16.63
N SER A 309 28.85 -19.05 -15.48
CA SER A 309 29.37 -19.54 -14.21
C SER A 309 28.23 -20.26 -13.49
N GLN A 310 28.44 -21.53 -13.14
CA GLN A 310 27.43 -22.37 -12.47
C GLN A 310 27.50 -22.14 -10.96
N ILE A 311 26.39 -21.67 -10.37
CA ILE A 311 26.17 -21.55 -8.92
C ILE A 311 25.17 -22.64 -8.51
N GLY A 312 25.50 -23.43 -7.48
CA GLY A 312 24.61 -24.45 -6.92
C GLY A 312 23.54 -23.82 -6.01
N ILE A 313 22.28 -24.25 -6.16
CA ILE A 313 21.13 -23.66 -5.45
C ILE A 313 20.36 -24.77 -4.74
N GLU A 314 20.22 -24.65 -3.43
CA GLU A 314 19.27 -25.45 -2.64
C GLU A 314 17.87 -24.84 -2.75
N ARG A 315 16.90 -25.69 -3.13
CA ARG A 315 15.50 -25.27 -3.32
C ARG A 315 14.85 -25.02 -1.95
N SER A 316 14.73 -23.76 -1.55
CA SER A 316 13.86 -23.35 -0.44
C SER A 316 12.47 -23.03 -0.96
N SER A 317 11.44 -23.69 -0.42
CA SER A 317 10.03 -23.46 -0.76
C SER A 317 9.32 -22.78 0.41
N GLY A 318 8.78 -21.58 0.20
CA GLY A 318 8.10 -20.80 1.25
C GLY A 318 7.70 -19.38 0.82
N ARG A 319 6.84 -18.72 1.63
CA ARG A 319 6.18 -17.40 1.39
C ARG A 319 7.14 -16.20 1.21
N LEU A 320 8.45 -16.40 1.34
CA LEU A 320 9.55 -15.42 1.25
C LEU A 320 10.78 -16.00 0.53
N ALA A 321 10.62 -17.09 -0.24
CA ALA A 321 11.75 -17.79 -0.87
C ALA A 321 12.53 -16.88 -1.84
N GLY A 322 11.86 -15.97 -2.55
CA GLY A 322 12.50 -15.04 -3.48
C GLY A 322 13.44 -14.04 -2.82
N SER A 323 13.04 -13.45 -1.68
CA SER A 323 13.88 -12.51 -0.94
C SER A 323 15.05 -13.22 -0.25
N GLN A 324 14.83 -14.42 0.30
CA GLN A 324 15.88 -15.18 0.99
C GLN A 324 17.01 -15.61 0.03
N ILE A 325 16.68 -16.03 -1.20
CA ILE A 325 17.68 -16.42 -2.22
C ILE A 325 18.51 -15.20 -2.63
N LEU A 326 17.88 -14.05 -2.82
CA LEU A 326 18.57 -12.79 -3.13
C LEU A 326 19.48 -12.36 -1.97
N ILE A 327 18.96 -12.34 -0.74
CA ILE A 327 19.70 -11.95 0.47
C ILE A 327 20.91 -12.86 0.69
N ASN A 328 20.75 -14.19 0.54
CA ASN A 328 21.85 -15.13 0.71
C ASN A 328 22.95 -14.94 -0.36
N ALA A 329 22.57 -14.68 -1.62
CA ALA A 329 23.54 -14.38 -2.67
C ALA A 329 24.31 -13.06 -2.43
N LEU A 330 23.63 -12.05 -1.87
CA LEU A 330 24.23 -10.76 -1.53
C LEU A 330 25.13 -10.83 -0.29
N SER A 331 24.79 -11.67 0.70
CA SER A 331 25.56 -11.84 1.94
C SER A 331 26.98 -12.39 1.71
N GLN A 332 27.16 -13.24 0.68
CA GLN A 332 28.48 -13.81 0.32
C GLN A 332 29.46 -12.76 -0.24
N GLN A 333 28.98 -11.56 -0.60
CA GLN A 333 29.79 -10.46 -1.14
C GLN A 333 30.22 -9.42 -0.08
N GLY A 334 30.02 -9.67 1.22
CA GLY A 334 30.55 -8.81 2.30
C GLY A 334 29.75 -7.54 2.55
N VAL A 335 28.44 -7.59 2.34
CA VAL A 335 27.51 -6.45 2.36
C VAL A 335 26.95 -6.20 3.77
N VAL A 336 26.98 -4.93 4.23
CA VAL A 336 26.20 -4.49 5.40
C VAL A 336 24.77 -4.20 4.95
N GLU A 337 23.81 -4.94 5.52
CA GLU A 337 22.37 -4.79 5.25
C GLU A 337 21.72 -3.85 6.28
N VAL A 338 21.10 -2.78 5.79
CA VAL A 338 20.08 -2.04 6.57
C VAL A 338 18.76 -2.26 5.87
N SER A 339 17.85 -3.00 6.52
CA SER A 339 16.57 -3.39 5.94
C SER A 339 15.39 -2.82 6.72
N SER A 340 14.58 -2.00 6.05
CA SER A 340 13.31 -1.48 6.56
C SER A 340 12.16 -2.25 5.93
N HIS A 341 11.26 -2.80 6.75
CA HIS A 341 10.16 -3.68 6.32
C HIS A 341 8.76 -3.12 6.68
N PRO A 342 8.32 -1.98 6.13
CA PRO A 342 6.97 -1.50 6.35
C PRO A 342 5.94 -2.39 5.62
N ARG A 343 4.88 -2.77 6.35
CA ARG A 343 3.68 -3.42 5.81
C ARG A 343 2.53 -2.43 5.85
N LEU A 344 1.82 -2.30 4.74
CA LEU A 344 0.66 -1.41 4.61
C LEU A 344 -0.53 -2.19 4.05
N VAL A 345 -1.72 -1.94 4.55
CA VAL A 345 -2.97 -2.45 3.97
C VAL A 345 -3.75 -1.28 3.42
N SER A 346 -4.25 -1.41 2.19
CA SER A 346 -5.07 -0.39 1.54
C SER A 346 -6.27 -1.02 0.84
N LEU A 347 -7.36 -0.25 0.76
CA LEU A 347 -8.48 -0.56 -0.12
C LEU A 347 -8.11 -0.32 -1.58
N ASN A 348 -8.81 -1.00 -2.48
CA ASN A 348 -8.64 -0.84 -3.91
C ASN A 348 -8.99 0.59 -4.34
N ASN A 349 -8.11 1.19 -5.14
CA ASN A 349 -8.24 2.56 -5.63
C ASN A 349 -8.27 3.63 -4.52
N GLN A 350 -7.71 3.34 -3.34
CA GLN A 350 -7.56 4.28 -2.24
C GLN A 350 -6.09 4.47 -1.87
N ILE A 351 -5.72 5.72 -1.55
CA ILE A 351 -4.37 6.05 -1.09
C ILE A 351 -4.24 5.71 0.38
N SER A 352 -3.14 5.02 0.71
CA SER A 352 -2.71 4.78 2.07
C SER A 352 -1.33 5.39 2.31
N LYS A 353 -1.11 5.96 3.50
CA LYS A 353 0.13 6.59 3.92
C LYS A 353 0.64 5.96 5.22
N ILE A 354 1.95 5.77 5.32
CA ILE A 354 2.64 5.45 6.58
C ILE A 354 3.84 6.39 6.75
N VAL A 355 4.01 6.91 7.97
CA VAL A 355 5.08 7.84 8.36
C VAL A 355 5.69 7.38 9.65
N LEU A 356 7.00 7.20 9.66
CA LEU A 356 7.81 6.94 10.84
C LEU A 356 8.88 8.02 10.88
N GLU A 357 8.74 9.00 11.78
CA GLU A 357 9.66 10.14 11.90
C GLU A 357 10.39 10.12 13.23
N ASP A 358 11.61 10.63 13.22
CA ASP A 358 12.45 10.94 14.36
C ASP A 358 12.93 12.39 14.24
N ASN A 359 12.81 13.13 15.35
CA ASN A 359 13.03 14.57 15.41
C ASN A 359 14.21 14.87 16.33
N ALA A 360 15.33 15.34 15.76
CA ALA A 360 16.48 15.77 16.53
C ALA A 360 16.52 17.31 16.63
N THR A 361 16.59 17.83 17.85
CA THR A 361 16.76 19.26 18.10
C THR A 361 18.23 19.64 18.04
N TYR A 362 18.55 20.80 17.45
CA TYR A 362 19.92 21.31 17.36
C TYR A 362 19.96 22.83 17.52
N LEU A 363 21.13 23.38 17.81
CA LEU A 363 21.32 24.83 17.88
C LEU A 363 21.49 25.45 16.49
N ALA A 364 20.40 25.92 15.88
CA ALA A 364 20.40 26.48 14.53
C ALA A 364 21.03 27.86 14.43
N SER A 365 20.91 28.68 15.48
CA SER A 365 21.54 30.00 15.54
C SER A 365 22.05 30.35 16.92
N ALA A 366 23.18 31.04 16.95
CA ALA A 366 23.70 31.71 18.12
C ALA A 366 23.98 33.18 17.78
N GLY A 367 23.40 34.08 18.55
CA GLY A 367 23.47 35.53 18.41
C GLY A 367 23.77 36.21 19.73
N SER A 368 24.00 37.52 19.69
CA SER A 368 24.10 38.34 20.90
C SER A 368 23.47 39.69 20.62
N SER A 369 22.63 40.18 21.53
CA SER A 369 22.06 41.53 21.48
C SER A 369 22.76 42.39 22.53
N SER A 370 23.39 43.47 22.10
CA SER A 370 24.00 44.45 23.00
C SER A 370 23.12 45.69 23.08
N THR A 371 22.64 46.01 24.28
CA THR A 371 21.94 47.27 24.55
C THR A 371 22.87 48.20 25.35
N PRO A 372 23.08 49.45 24.92
CA PRO A 372 23.93 50.38 25.65
C PRO A 372 23.47 50.54 27.10
N ASN A 373 24.41 50.47 28.05
CA ASN A 373 24.22 50.58 29.51
C ASN A 373 23.51 49.40 30.24
N VAL A 374 23.09 48.33 29.56
CA VAL A 374 22.36 47.21 30.20
C VAL A 374 23.06 45.85 30.07
N GLY A 375 24.12 45.76 29.27
CA GLY A 375 24.91 44.53 29.07
C GLY A 375 24.61 43.80 27.75
N SER A 376 25.27 42.67 27.55
CA SER A 376 25.05 41.77 26.41
C SER A 376 24.20 40.59 26.86
N SER A 377 23.16 40.25 26.09
CA SER A 377 22.40 39.01 26.25
C SER A 377 22.70 38.08 25.08
N ASP A 378 22.98 36.82 25.38
CA ASP A 378 23.11 35.78 24.37
C ASP A 378 21.72 35.35 23.89
N LEU A 379 21.62 35.08 22.59
CA LEU A 379 20.40 34.62 21.93
C LEU A 379 20.69 33.26 21.29
N LEU A 380 19.99 32.22 21.72
CA LEU A 380 20.10 30.87 21.17
C LEU A 380 18.78 30.49 20.51
N ILE A 381 18.82 30.12 19.23
CA ILE A 381 17.64 29.72 18.46
C ILE A 381 17.77 28.23 18.13
N PRO A 382 16.90 27.36 18.71
CA PRO A 382 16.88 25.95 18.37
C PRO A 382 16.25 25.72 16.98
N GLY A 383 16.73 24.70 16.27
CA GLY A 383 16.09 24.12 15.09
C GLY A 383 15.75 22.65 15.34
N VAL A 384 14.93 22.07 14.46
CA VAL A 384 14.57 20.65 14.49
C VAL A 384 14.87 20.07 13.12
N VAL A 385 15.55 18.93 13.09
CA VAL A 385 15.72 18.13 11.87
C VAL A 385 14.90 16.86 12.01
N THR A 386 14.01 16.63 11.03
CA THR A 386 13.17 15.43 10.93
C THR A 386 13.79 14.46 9.95
N THR A 387 14.00 13.23 10.40
CA THR A 387 14.46 12.09 9.59
C THR A 387 13.55 10.88 9.82
N GLY A 388 13.53 9.91 8.92
CA GLY A 388 12.58 8.81 9.01
C GLY A 388 12.17 8.23 7.67
N PHE A 389 11.10 7.44 7.70
CA PHE A 389 10.54 6.74 6.56
C PHE A 389 9.10 7.21 6.29
N GLU A 390 8.83 7.57 5.04
CA GLU A 390 7.50 7.91 4.54
C GLU A 390 7.19 7.04 3.32
N LEU A 391 5.95 6.55 3.26
CA LEU A 391 5.45 5.78 2.14
C LEU A 391 3.99 6.13 1.87
N TYR A 392 3.72 6.47 0.61
CA TYR A 392 2.40 6.55 0.03
C TYR A 392 2.20 5.46 -1.02
N LEU A 393 1.05 4.82 -0.98
CA LEU A 393 0.67 3.75 -1.88
C LEU A 393 -0.75 4.00 -2.42
N LEU A 394 -0.90 3.95 -3.75
CA LEU A 394 -2.18 3.84 -4.43
C LEU A 394 -2.22 2.51 -5.19
N PRO A 395 -2.98 1.51 -4.73
CA PRO A 395 -3.15 0.26 -5.45
C PRO A 395 -4.42 0.24 -6.30
N LYS A 396 -4.37 -0.50 -7.40
CA LYS A 396 -5.49 -0.84 -8.27
C LYS A 396 -5.41 -2.31 -8.61
N ILE A 397 -6.41 -3.07 -8.21
CA ILE A 397 -6.44 -4.52 -8.42
C ILE A 397 -7.10 -4.82 -9.77
N ALA A 398 -6.35 -5.45 -10.66
CA ALA A 398 -6.78 -5.88 -11.98
C ALA A 398 -6.68 -7.42 -12.07
N SER A 399 -7.81 -8.11 -11.94
CA SER A 399 -7.86 -9.58 -11.89
C SER A 399 -6.92 -10.15 -10.80
N ALA A 400 -5.80 -10.78 -11.20
CA ALA A 400 -4.78 -11.39 -10.35
C ALA A 400 -3.48 -10.58 -10.24
N GLN A 401 -3.47 -9.35 -10.77
CA GLN A 401 -2.35 -8.42 -10.71
C GLN A 401 -2.76 -7.15 -9.97
N VAL A 402 -1.80 -6.54 -9.30
CA VAL A 402 -1.97 -5.27 -8.60
C VAL A 402 -1.10 -4.24 -9.30
N LEU A 403 -1.74 -3.24 -9.89
CA LEU A 403 -1.08 -2.01 -10.32
C LEU A 403 -0.91 -1.12 -9.09
N MET A 404 0.31 -0.72 -8.80
CA MET A 404 0.63 0.11 -7.64
C MET A 404 1.37 1.36 -8.11
N GLN A 405 0.99 2.50 -7.56
CA GLN A 405 1.77 3.71 -7.59
C GLN A 405 2.33 3.96 -6.19
N LEU A 406 3.65 4.05 -6.11
CA LEU A 406 4.41 4.16 -4.88
C LEU A 406 5.16 5.48 -4.86
N SER A 407 5.09 6.19 -3.74
CA SER A 407 6.00 7.30 -3.43
C SER A 407 6.58 7.05 -2.05
N THR A 408 7.89 6.94 -1.92
CA THR A 408 8.54 6.72 -0.62
C THR A 408 9.77 7.61 -0.45
N SER A 409 9.98 8.07 0.79
CA SER A 409 11.12 8.87 1.22
C SER A 409 11.75 8.19 2.42
N LEU A 410 13.05 7.91 2.34
CA LEU A 410 13.86 7.41 3.44
C LEU A 410 14.91 8.45 3.78
N SER A 411 15.01 8.83 5.04
CA SER A 411 15.95 9.83 5.53
C SER A 411 16.59 9.39 6.83
N ASP A 412 17.87 9.71 6.99
CA ASP A 412 18.69 9.28 8.13
C ASP A 412 19.68 10.39 8.52
N LEU A 413 19.83 10.63 9.83
CA LEU A 413 20.71 11.65 10.39
C LEU A 413 22.12 11.06 10.58
N LYS A 414 23.08 11.49 9.75
CA LYS A 414 24.46 11.02 9.83
C LYS A 414 25.24 11.61 11.00
N GLY A 415 24.82 12.77 11.50
CA GLY A 415 25.41 13.42 12.65
C GLY A 415 25.07 14.90 12.70
N ILE A 416 25.44 15.55 13.79
CA ILE A 416 25.31 16.99 13.99
C ILE A 416 26.71 17.55 14.19
N GLU A 417 27.20 18.27 13.19
CA GLU A 417 28.52 18.91 13.23
C GLU A 417 28.42 20.26 13.93
N GLN A 418 29.53 20.71 14.53
CA GLN A 418 29.60 22.03 15.15
C GLN A 418 30.44 22.95 14.28
N VAL A 419 29.90 24.13 13.98
CA VAL A 419 30.61 25.19 13.25
C VAL A 419 30.75 26.38 14.20
N THR A 420 31.99 26.83 14.38
CA THR A 420 32.30 27.96 15.27
C THR A 420 32.81 29.15 14.46
N SER A 421 32.31 30.34 14.76
CA SER A 421 32.76 31.61 14.18
C SER A 421 32.91 32.65 15.30
N GLY A 422 34.16 33.03 15.61
CA GLY A 422 34.47 33.83 16.80
C GLY A 422 34.14 33.07 18.09
N ASP A 423 33.39 33.71 19.00
CA ASP A 423 32.93 33.11 20.27
C ASP A 423 31.58 32.38 20.15
N LYS A 424 31.03 32.26 18.93
CA LYS A 424 29.70 31.67 18.69
C LYS A 424 29.81 30.32 18.01
N THR A 425 29.10 29.33 18.56
CA THR A 425 29.01 27.98 17.99
C THR A 425 27.58 27.68 17.57
N ILE A 426 27.41 27.17 16.37
CA ILE A 426 26.15 26.61 15.86
C ILE A 426 26.30 25.13 15.59
N GLN A 427 25.18 24.43 15.48
CA GLN A 427 25.09 23.03 15.11
C GLN A 427 24.49 22.90 13.71
N THR A 428 25.08 22.07 12.87
CA THR A 428 24.63 21.82 11.50
C THR A 428 24.38 20.32 11.31
N PRO A 429 23.12 19.87 11.23
CA PRO A 429 22.81 18.46 11.00
C PRO A 429 23.19 18.05 9.57
N HIS A 430 23.74 16.85 9.42
CA HIS A 430 24.00 16.22 8.13
C HIS A 430 23.05 15.05 7.93
N THR A 431 22.12 15.14 6.98
CA THR A 431 21.14 14.08 6.67
C THR A 431 21.40 13.46 5.32
N ASN A 432 21.14 12.16 5.20
CA ASN A 432 21.03 11.46 3.92
C ASN A 432 19.53 11.25 3.60
N ARG A 433 19.09 11.50 2.37
CA ARG A 433 17.69 11.33 1.95
C ARG A 433 17.63 10.58 0.62
N LYS A 434 16.71 9.64 0.48
CA LYS A 434 16.45 8.82 -0.71
C LYS A 434 14.96 8.86 -1.00
N LYS A 435 14.57 9.41 -2.16
CA LYS A 435 13.18 9.50 -2.60
C LYS A 435 12.96 8.59 -3.81
N PHE A 436 11.85 7.87 -3.82
CA PHE A 436 11.45 6.99 -4.91
C PHE A 436 10.00 7.31 -5.32
N PHE A 437 9.75 7.44 -6.62
CA PHE A 437 8.41 7.53 -7.17
C PHE A 437 8.30 6.60 -8.37
N MET A 438 7.33 5.70 -8.37
CA MET A 438 7.21 4.70 -9.43
C MET A 438 5.79 4.16 -9.57
N LYS A 439 5.51 3.62 -10.76
CA LYS A 439 4.31 2.82 -11.05
C LYS A 439 4.75 1.44 -11.50
N ALA A 440 4.20 0.42 -10.88
CA ALA A 440 4.56 -0.97 -11.16
C ALA A 440 3.32 -1.85 -11.16
N MET A 441 3.33 -2.89 -11.99
CA MET A 441 2.32 -3.93 -11.99
C MET A 441 2.98 -5.22 -11.52
N VAL A 442 2.41 -5.85 -10.49
CA VAL A 442 2.98 -7.03 -9.85
C VAL A 442 1.87 -8.04 -9.64
N ALA A 443 2.12 -9.32 -9.90
CA ALA A 443 1.14 -10.36 -9.65
C ALA A 443 0.93 -10.59 -8.14
N ASP A 444 -0.22 -11.14 -7.79
CA ASP A 444 -0.54 -11.49 -6.40
C ASP A 444 0.49 -12.46 -5.81
N GLY A 445 1.12 -12.07 -4.69
CA GLY A 445 2.13 -12.86 -3.99
C GLY A 445 3.52 -12.88 -4.63
N GLU A 446 3.71 -12.27 -5.80
CA GLU A 446 5.03 -12.12 -6.42
C GLU A 446 5.78 -10.90 -5.88
N THR A 447 7.11 -10.98 -5.89
CA THR A 447 7.97 -9.87 -5.47
C THR A 447 8.58 -9.19 -6.67
N LEU A 448 8.32 -7.90 -6.83
CA LEU A 448 9.03 -7.05 -7.77
C LEU A 448 10.28 -6.48 -7.10
N LEU A 449 11.44 -6.76 -7.68
CA LEU A 449 12.72 -6.17 -7.28
C LEU A 449 13.04 -4.96 -8.16
N ILE A 450 13.41 -3.86 -7.52
CA ILE A 450 13.78 -2.62 -8.16
C ILE A 450 15.14 -2.19 -7.60
N SER A 451 16.20 -2.36 -8.40
CA SER A 451 17.52 -1.78 -8.14
C SER A 451 17.57 -0.38 -8.76
N GLY A 452 17.88 0.65 -7.96
CA GLY A 452 17.61 2.02 -8.42
C GLY A 452 18.68 3.08 -8.13
N LEU A 453 19.47 2.96 -7.07
CA LEU A 453 20.36 4.05 -6.66
C LEU A 453 21.73 3.53 -6.27
N LYS A 454 22.67 3.64 -7.21
CA LYS A 454 24.11 3.46 -6.96
C LYS A 454 24.72 4.80 -6.57
N SER A 455 25.26 4.88 -5.35
CA SER A 455 26.09 5.99 -4.91
C SER A 455 27.55 5.59 -4.91
N THR A 456 28.44 6.50 -5.29
CA THR A 456 29.89 6.33 -5.17
C THR A 456 30.47 7.63 -4.65
N ARG A 457 31.00 7.60 -3.43
CA ARG A 457 31.73 8.70 -2.81
C ARG A 457 33.23 8.39 -2.86
N GLN A 458 34.01 9.30 -3.40
CA GLN A 458 35.47 9.23 -3.39
C GLN A 458 35.99 10.35 -2.49
N GLN A 459 36.68 9.97 -1.42
CA GLN A 459 37.31 10.91 -0.50
C GLN A 459 38.83 10.75 -0.58
N TRP A 460 39.49 11.86 -0.89
CA TRP A 460 40.94 11.94 -0.91
C TRP A 460 41.42 12.41 0.46
N GLN A 461 41.96 11.49 1.27
CA GLN A 461 42.61 11.86 2.51
C GLN A 461 44.12 12.02 2.27
N GLN A 462 44.60 13.26 2.42
CA GLN A 462 46.02 13.56 2.35
C GLN A 462 46.53 13.83 3.76
N GLN A 463 47.12 12.81 4.39
CA GLN A 463 47.76 12.96 5.69
C GLN A 463 49.12 13.62 5.49
N LYS A 464 49.22 14.93 5.78
CA LYS A 464 50.48 15.66 5.78
C LYS A 464 51.17 15.46 7.12
N THR A 465 52.06 14.46 7.21
CA THR A 465 52.98 14.32 8.34
C THR A 465 54.20 15.23 8.17
N LEU A 466 54.84 15.63 9.28
CA LEU A 466 56.11 16.38 9.26
C LEU A 466 57.15 15.58 8.46
N GLY A 467 57.53 16.07 7.28
CA GLY A 467 58.42 15.38 6.34
C GLY A 467 57.77 14.85 5.05
N SER A 468 56.46 15.05 4.83
CA SER A 468 55.77 14.57 3.61
C SER A 468 56.29 15.18 2.30
N TRP A 469 57.05 16.30 2.37
CA TRP A 469 57.70 16.92 1.22
C TRP A 469 59.00 16.19 0.81
N LEU A 470 59.59 15.40 1.71
CA LEU A 470 60.90 14.78 1.56
C LEU A 470 60.81 13.28 1.20
N PHE A 471 59.72 12.60 1.63
CA PHE A 471 59.54 11.15 1.43
C PHE A 471 58.34 10.76 0.56
N GLY A 472 57.66 11.73 -0.05
CA GLY A 472 56.41 11.49 -0.78
C GLY A 472 55.25 11.24 0.18
N GLY A 473 54.26 12.13 0.18
CA GLY A 473 53.05 11.92 0.97
C GLY A 473 52.29 10.67 0.49
N HIS A 474 51.80 9.86 1.43
CA HIS A 474 50.84 8.81 1.10
C HIS A 474 49.49 9.46 0.81
N ARG A 475 48.96 9.25 -0.40
CA ARG A 475 47.57 9.59 -0.74
C ARG A 475 46.74 8.35 -0.50
N GLN A 476 45.88 8.40 0.53
CA GLN A 476 44.89 7.36 0.74
C GLN A 476 43.60 7.78 0.06
N GLN A 477 43.19 7.01 -0.94
CA GLN A 477 41.90 7.16 -1.61
C GLN A 477 40.90 6.23 -0.92
N VAL A 478 39.92 6.80 -0.22
CA VAL A 478 38.81 6.04 0.35
C VAL A 478 37.64 6.13 -0.62
N ARG A 479 37.21 5.00 -1.18
CA ARG A 479 36.08 4.91 -2.10
C ARG A 479 34.97 4.14 -1.41
N GLN A 480 33.87 4.81 -1.12
CA GLN A 480 32.66 4.19 -0.58
C GLN A 480 31.64 4.04 -1.69
N ARG A 481 31.16 2.82 -1.93
CA ARG A 481 30.08 2.55 -2.88
C ARG A 481 28.89 2.02 -2.10
N SER A 482 27.69 2.46 -2.46
CA SER A 482 26.46 1.89 -1.91
C SER A 482 25.43 1.69 -3.02
N GLU A 483 24.55 0.72 -2.84
CA GLU A 483 23.44 0.40 -3.73
C GLU A 483 22.17 0.23 -2.89
N THR A 484 21.05 0.77 -3.34
CA THR A 484 19.74 0.59 -2.66
C THR A 484 18.81 -0.23 -3.53
N LEU A 485 18.26 -1.29 -2.95
CA LEU A 485 17.25 -2.16 -3.55
C LEU A 485 15.90 -1.93 -2.87
N LEU A 486 14.85 -1.95 -3.66
CA LEU A 486 13.46 -1.89 -3.20
C LEU A 486 12.73 -3.15 -3.65
N LEU A 487 12.17 -3.90 -2.72
CA LEU A 487 11.32 -5.06 -3.00
C LEU A 487 9.88 -4.73 -2.64
N LEU A 488 8.96 -5.03 -3.55
CA LEU A 488 7.54 -4.80 -3.40
C LEU A 488 6.80 -6.12 -3.59
N THR A 489 6.05 -6.55 -2.57
CA THR A 489 5.26 -7.78 -2.63
C THR A 489 3.80 -7.49 -2.26
N PRO A 490 2.89 -7.33 -3.23
CA PRO A 490 1.48 -7.19 -2.94
C PRO A 490 0.82 -8.54 -2.68
N ARG A 491 -0.22 -8.52 -1.85
CA ARG A 491 -1.11 -9.64 -1.55
C ARG A 491 -2.55 -9.18 -1.52
N ILE A 492 -3.38 -9.72 -2.39
CA ILE A 492 -4.81 -9.46 -2.41
C ILE A 492 -5.42 -10.17 -1.20
N LEU A 493 -6.16 -9.43 -0.38
CA LEU A 493 -6.90 -9.99 0.75
C LEU A 493 -8.31 -10.32 0.29
N GLU A 494 -8.76 -11.54 0.55
CA GLU A 494 -10.15 -11.93 0.35
C GLU A 494 -11.01 -11.28 1.44
N THR A 495 -11.96 -10.44 1.04
CA THR A 495 -12.94 -9.83 1.94
C THR A 495 -14.08 -10.80 2.23
N GLY A 496 -14.59 -10.77 3.48
CA GLY A 496 -15.90 -11.35 3.80
C GLY A 496 -17.00 -10.61 3.04
N VAL A 497 -18.05 -11.33 2.64
CA VAL A 497 -19.20 -10.75 1.92
C VAL A 497 -19.89 -9.73 2.83
N VAL A 498 -19.83 -8.45 2.46
CA VAL A 498 -20.73 -7.44 3.00
C VAL A 498 -22.01 -7.54 2.16
N LEU A 499 -23.08 -8.02 2.78
CA LEU A 499 -24.43 -8.09 2.19
C LEU A 499 -25.07 -6.70 2.22
#